data_AF-V4P287-F1
#
_entry.id   AF-V4P287-F1
#
_cell.length_a   1.000
_cell.length_b   1.000
_cell.length_c   1.000
_cell.angle_alpha   90.00
_cell.angle_beta   90.00
_cell.angle_gamma   90.00
#
_symmetry.space_group_name_H-M   'P 1'
#
loop_
_entity.id
_entity.type
_entity.pdbx_description
1 polymer ?
#
loop_
_entity_poly.entity_id
_entity_poly.type
_entity_poly.pdbx_seq_one_letter_code
_entity_poly.pdbx_strand_id
1 'polypeptide(L)'
;MALAPDRLAIKQLEDALSAVLALGGNNPPAQVVRRIRDGLATHAAAVEAARAATDPIQMPMVSFDPADPKAIGRMVSIALLAQPLVRLGSVQPAYGSGVYAIYYRGDHPLYAGITRTETPIYVGKADPANDDASTVREQGAKLTGRLLEHAGTIATAATYSPQLPDYLSPLKLDDFLCRRLVCATNAQLVAEKHLIRTFWPIWNAETKACWGMSKHGDAATTRANKRSPWDVVHPGRAWALDERLVDSLTPAEIQERINATLQKVPAKRDHAALLEELLEGFRQEGPPLTEPEVPPVGENVVGPELNEAGGVDDV
;
A
#
# COMPACT_ATOMS: atom_id res chain seq x y z
N MET A 1 -45.94 35.77 24.85
CA MET A 1 -46.02 34.31 25.09
C MET A 1 -44.60 33.77 25.21
N ALA A 2 -44.33 32.94 26.22
CA ALA A 2 -43.04 32.27 26.34
C ALA A 2 -42.80 31.36 25.12
N LEU A 3 -41.56 31.30 24.62
CA LEU A 3 -41.19 30.37 23.56
C LEU A 3 -41.39 28.92 24.07
N ALA A 4 -41.82 28.04 23.19
CA ALA A 4 -41.81 26.61 23.46
C ALA A 4 -40.36 26.13 23.75
N PRO A 5 -40.16 25.09 24.58
CA PRO A 5 -38.83 24.69 25.06
C PRO A 5 -37.81 24.42 23.94
N ASP A 6 -38.27 23.82 22.83
CA ASP A 6 -37.49 23.56 21.62
C ASP A 6 -37.01 24.86 20.96
N ARG A 7 -37.91 25.82 20.77
CA ARG A 7 -37.59 27.11 20.14
C ARG A 7 -36.68 27.97 21.03
N LEU A 8 -36.81 27.83 22.34
CA LEU A 8 -35.92 28.51 23.30
C LEU A 8 -34.50 27.93 23.22
N ALA A 9 -34.35 26.61 23.15
CA ALA A 9 -33.05 25.95 23.04
C ALA A 9 -32.32 26.30 21.73
N ILE A 10 -33.02 26.31 20.59
CA ILE A 10 -32.44 26.71 19.30
C ILE A 10 -31.99 28.17 19.35
N LYS A 11 -32.82 29.07 19.88
CA LYS A 11 -32.48 30.48 20.00
C LYS A 11 -31.23 30.72 20.85
N GLN A 12 -31.08 29.99 21.96
CA GLN A 12 -29.87 30.08 22.80
C GLN A 12 -28.61 29.63 22.05
N LEU A 13 -28.71 28.60 21.20
CA LEU A 13 -27.62 28.15 20.35
C LEU A 13 -27.26 29.21 19.28
N GLU A 14 -28.26 29.80 18.62
CA GLU A 14 -28.08 30.89 17.65
C GLU A 14 -27.40 32.12 18.28
N ASP A 15 -27.84 32.52 19.47
CA ASP A 15 -27.27 33.63 20.23
C ASP A 15 -25.81 33.34 20.62
N ALA A 16 -25.50 32.12 21.05
CA ALA A 16 -24.14 31.68 21.39
C ALA A 16 -23.20 31.69 20.16
N LEU A 17 -23.66 31.18 19.01
CA LEU A 17 -22.89 31.20 17.76
C LEU A 17 -22.64 32.63 17.26
N SER A 18 -23.64 33.51 17.38
CA SER A 18 -23.52 34.93 17.06
C SER A 18 -22.46 35.62 17.93
N ALA A 19 -22.39 35.27 19.22
CA ALA A 19 -21.34 35.77 20.12
C ALA A 19 -19.94 35.27 19.73
N VAL A 20 -19.80 34.01 19.31
CA VAL A 20 -18.53 33.47 18.80
C VAL A 20 -18.08 34.18 17.52
N LEU A 21 -19.00 34.44 16.59
CA LEU A 21 -18.73 35.20 15.37
C LEU A 21 -18.26 36.63 15.67
N ALA A 22 -18.90 37.30 16.64
CA ALA A 22 -18.51 38.65 17.07
C ALA A 22 -17.07 38.69 17.65
N LEU A 23 -16.64 37.64 18.35
CA LEU A 23 -15.26 37.51 18.85
C LEU A 23 -14.22 37.30 17.73
N GLY A 24 -14.65 36.79 16.57
CA GLY A 24 -13.80 36.58 15.40
C GLY A 24 -13.53 37.84 14.55
N GLY A 25 -14.41 38.85 14.64
CA GLY A 25 -14.43 40.00 13.71
C GLY A 25 -13.36 41.08 13.93
N ASN A 26 -12.63 41.08 15.05
CA ASN A 26 -11.70 42.16 15.43
C ASN A 26 -10.25 41.68 15.58
N ASN A 27 -9.70 41.05 14.54
CA ASN A 27 -8.30 40.57 14.48
C ASN A 27 -7.80 39.92 15.80
N PRO A 28 -8.49 38.87 16.28
CA PRO A 28 -8.24 38.32 17.61
C PRO A 28 -6.85 37.67 17.72
N PRO A 29 -6.28 37.58 18.94
CA PRO A 29 -5.00 36.89 19.17
C PRO A 29 -5.04 35.43 18.68
N ALA A 30 -3.91 34.92 18.15
CA ALA A 30 -3.82 33.57 17.59
C ALA A 30 -4.27 32.44 18.55
N GLN A 31 -4.03 32.61 19.86
CA GLN A 31 -4.48 31.68 20.89
C GLN A 31 -6.02 31.62 21.01
N VAL A 32 -6.69 32.77 20.86
CA VAL A 32 -8.15 32.88 20.86
C VAL A 32 -8.73 32.20 19.62
N VAL A 33 -8.11 32.41 18.46
CA VAL A 33 -8.49 31.73 17.20
C VAL A 33 -8.40 30.21 17.33
N ARG A 34 -7.30 29.70 17.89
CA ARG A 34 -7.13 28.25 18.12
C ARG A 34 -8.19 27.69 19.07
N ARG A 35 -8.43 28.36 20.20
CA ARG A 35 -9.44 27.92 21.18
C ARG A 35 -10.86 27.92 20.60
N ILE A 36 -11.20 28.93 19.80
CA ILE A 36 -12.48 28.99 19.08
C ILE A 36 -12.59 27.82 18.10
N ARG A 37 -11.54 27.56 17.29
CA ARG A 37 -11.52 26.45 16.33
C ARG A 37 -11.70 25.10 17.00
N ASP A 38 -10.92 24.79 18.03
CA ASP A 38 -10.97 23.52 18.75
C ASP A 38 -12.33 23.33 19.46
N GLY A 39 -12.87 24.41 20.05
CA GLY A 39 -14.18 24.41 20.67
C GLY A 39 -15.32 24.19 19.69
N LEU A 40 -15.30 24.87 18.54
CA LEU A 40 -16.28 24.70 17.46
C LEU A 40 -16.24 23.30 16.86
N ALA A 41 -15.06 22.70 16.68
CA ALA A 41 -14.93 21.32 16.22
C ALA A 41 -15.61 20.33 17.18
N THR A 42 -15.43 20.54 18.50
CA THR A 42 -16.10 19.73 19.53
C THR A 42 -17.62 19.93 19.52
N HIS A 43 -18.09 21.17 19.36
CA HIS A 43 -19.52 21.47 19.32
C HIS A 43 -20.18 20.99 18.02
N ALA A 44 -19.47 20.96 16.90
CA ALA A 44 -19.96 20.38 15.65
C ALA A 44 -20.32 18.89 15.83
N ALA A 45 -19.47 18.12 16.52
CA ALA A 45 -19.79 16.74 16.86
C ALA A 45 -21.02 16.62 17.78
N ALA A 46 -21.17 17.50 18.77
CA ALA A 46 -22.32 17.52 19.67
C ALA A 46 -23.63 17.91 18.95
N VAL A 47 -23.57 18.88 18.03
CA VAL A 47 -24.71 19.28 17.20
C VAL A 47 -25.14 18.13 16.29
N GLU A 48 -24.20 17.44 15.66
CA GLU A 48 -24.52 16.29 14.81
C GLU A 48 -25.13 15.14 15.61
N ALA A 49 -24.63 14.88 16.83
CA ALA A 49 -25.25 13.90 17.73
C ALA A 49 -26.68 14.30 18.14
N ALA A 50 -26.93 15.57 18.45
CA ALA A 50 -28.26 16.08 18.77
C ALA A 50 -29.21 16.00 17.56
N ARG A 51 -28.71 16.29 16.35
CA ARG A 51 -29.44 16.13 15.08
C ARG A 51 -29.83 14.68 14.89
N ALA A 52 -28.88 13.74 15.01
CA ALA A 52 -29.13 12.31 14.89
C ALA A 52 -30.13 11.76 15.92
N ALA A 53 -30.13 12.29 17.16
CA ALA A 53 -31.05 11.87 18.21
C ALA A 53 -32.49 12.42 18.05
N THR A 54 -32.65 13.49 17.27
CA THR A 54 -33.95 14.16 17.04
C THR A 54 -34.53 13.90 15.66
N ASP A 55 -33.75 13.32 14.75
CA ASP A 55 -34.19 12.87 13.43
C ASP A 55 -34.89 11.49 13.57
N PRO A 56 -36.20 11.39 13.29
CA PRO A 56 -36.90 10.10 13.32
C PRO A 56 -36.41 9.15 12.22
N ILE A 57 -35.67 9.65 11.23
CA ILE A 57 -35.03 8.89 10.17
C ILE A 57 -33.56 8.71 10.56
N GLN A 58 -33.16 7.48 10.86
CA GLN A 58 -31.77 7.20 11.19
C GLN A 58 -30.87 7.41 9.97
N MET A 59 -29.80 8.17 10.16
CA MET A 59 -28.71 8.22 9.19
C MET A 59 -28.04 6.84 9.13
N PRO A 60 -27.60 6.38 7.94
CA PRO A 60 -26.80 5.17 7.86
C PRO A 60 -25.50 5.37 8.65
N MET A 61 -25.09 4.33 9.38
CA MET A 61 -23.84 4.35 10.16
C MET A 61 -22.60 4.60 9.28
N VAL A 62 -22.68 4.17 8.02
CA VAL A 62 -21.64 4.32 6.99
C VAL A 62 -22.32 4.60 5.65
N SER A 63 -21.86 5.62 4.92
CA SER A 63 -22.23 5.84 3.52
C SER A 63 -21.17 5.24 2.59
N PHE A 64 -21.61 4.74 1.42
CA PHE A 64 -20.70 4.32 0.36
C PHE A 64 -20.56 5.43 -0.67
N ASP A 65 -19.37 6.03 -0.73
CA ASP A 65 -19.01 6.96 -1.80
C ASP A 65 -18.13 6.20 -2.83
N PRO A 66 -18.61 5.94 -4.05
CA PRO A 66 -17.82 5.28 -5.08
C PRO A 66 -16.59 6.09 -5.52
N ALA A 67 -16.54 7.39 -5.23
CA ALA A 67 -15.39 8.24 -5.49
C ALA A 67 -14.39 8.28 -4.32
N ASP A 68 -14.71 7.69 -3.16
CA ASP A 68 -13.77 7.60 -2.04
C ASP A 68 -12.55 6.77 -2.45
N PRO A 69 -11.32 7.27 -2.26
CA PRO A 69 -10.11 6.51 -2.55
C PRO A 69 -10.11 5.10 -1.94
N LYS A 70 -10.59 4.90 -0.71
CA LYS A 70 -10.58 3.55 -0.11
C LYS A 70 -11.53 2.59 -0.83
N ALA A 71 -12.72 3.06 -1.21
CA ALA A 71 -13.66 2.30 -2.03
C ALA A 71 -13.04 1.92 -3.39
N ILE A 72 -12.39 2.87 -4.07
CA ILE A 72 -11.69 2.63 -5.34
C ILE A 72 -10.57 1.58 -5.14
N GLY A 73 -9.75 1.73 -4.11
CA GLY A 73 -8.67 0.79 -3.79
C GLY A 73 -9.16 -0.65 -3.60
N ARG A 74 -10.27 -0.83 -2.87
CA ARG A 74 -10.92 -2.14 -2.69
C ARG A 74 -11.46 -2.71 -4.00
N MET A 75 -12.17 -1.90 -4.78
CA MET A 75 -12.75 -2.33 -6.07
C MET A 75 -11.66 -2.78 -7.05
N VAL A 76 -10.58 -2.01 -7.18
CA VAL A 76 -9.45 -2.35 -8.06
C VAL A 76 -8.73 -3.61 -7.56
N SER A 77 -8.64 -3.82 -6.24
CA SER A 77 -8.03 -5.02 -5.65
C SER A 77 -8.83 -6.28 -5.93
N ILE A 78 -10.16 -6.22 -5.78
CA ILE A 78 -11.05 -7.32 -6.18
C ILE A 78 -10.90 -7.62 -7.68
N ALA A 79 -10.90 -6.57 -8.52
CA ALA A 79 -10.73 -6.72 -9.96
C ALA A 79 -9.36 -7.33 -10.32
N LEU A 80 -8.29 -7.01 -9.57
CA LEU A 80 -6.97 -7.61 -9.76
C LEU A 80 -6.99 -9.09 -9.40
N LEU A 81 -7.58 -9.48 -8.27
CA LEU A 81 -7.67 -10.89 -7.84
C LEU A 81 -8.48 -11.75 -8.81
N ALA A 82 -9.46 -11.17 -9.50
CA ALA A 82 -10.21 -11.84 -10.55
C ALA A 82 -9.39 -12.13 -11.82
N GLN A 83 -8.21 -11.51 -11.99
CA GLN A 83 -7.36 -11.75 -13.15
C GLN A 83 -6.69 -13.14 -13.07
N PRO A 84 -6.47 -13.81 -14.21
CA PRO A 84 -5.78 -15.08 -14.23
C PRO A 84 -4.33 -14.92 -13.79
N LEU A 85 -3.81 -15.94 -13.10
CA LEU A 85 -2.39 -16.06 -12.84
C LEU A 85 -1.67 -16.43 -14.13
N VAL A 86 -0.70 -15.62 -14.54
CA VAL A 86 0.17 -15.91 -15.69
C VAL A 86 1.62 -16.04 -15.23
N ARG A 87 2.45 -16.77 -15.96
CA ARG A 87 3.90 -16.85 -15.66
C ARG A 87 4.54 -15.49 -15.87
N LEU A 88 5.34 -15.05 -14.90
CA LEU A 88 6.00 -13.75 -14.97
C LEU A 88 6.93 -13.65 -16.19
N GLY A 89 7.71 -14.70 -16.46
CA GLY A 89 8.59 -14.78 -17.63
C GLY A 89 7.88 -14.93 -18.98
N SER A 90 6.54 -15.01 -19.02
CA SER A 90 5.76 -15.20 -20.25
C SER A 90 4.84 -14.01 -20.58
N VAL A 91 4.93 -12.92 -19.81
CA VAL A 91 4.11 -11.72 -20.02
C VAL A 91 4.39 -11.15 -21.42
N GLN A 92 3.33 -10.94 -22.20
CA GLN A 92 3.41 -10.39 -23.55
C GLN A 92 3.16 -8.88 -23.55
N PRO A 93 3.84 -8.10 -24.41
CA PRO A 93 3.61 -6.67 -24.57
C PRO A 93 2.13 -6.33 -24.76
N ALA A 94 1.63 -5.44 -23.90
CA ALA A 94 0.29 -4.87 -24.00
C ALA A 94 0.32 -3.41 -23.55
N TYR A 95 -0.50 -2.58 -24.21
CA TYR A 95 -0.77 -1.21 -23.76
C TYR A 95 -1.50 -1.21 -22.42
N GLY A 96 -1.27 -0.15 -21.65
CA GLY A 96 -1.89 0.13 -20.37
C GLY A 96 -0.89 0.40 -19.26
N SER A 97 -1.33 1.26 -18.34
CA SER A 97 -0.78 1.45 -16.99
C SER A 97 -1.69 0.77 -15.98
N GLY A 98 -1.22 0.58 -14.75
CA GLY A 98 -2.07 0.02 -13.72
C GLY A 98 -1.32 -0.63 -12.57
N VAL A 99 -1.87 -1.73 -12.07
CA VAL A 99 -1.39 -2.42 -10.87
C VAL A 99 -1.10 -3.89 -11.15
N TYR A 100 -0.13 -4.45 -10.46
CA TYR A 100 0.24 -5.85 -10.55
C TYR A 100 0.63 -6.44 -9.20
N ALA A 101 0.55 -7.76 -9.12
CA ALA A 101 0.96 -8.54 -7.98
C ALA A 101 1.76 -9.75 -8.48
N ILE A 102 2.93 -9.99 -7.89
CA ILE A 102 3.81 -11.12 -8.18
C ILE A 102 3.64 -12.16 -7.08
N TYR A 103 3.54 -13.43 -7.46
CA TYR A 103 3.28 -14.57 -6.58
C TYR A 103 4.39 -15.60 -6.71
N TYR A 104 4.73 -16.26 -5.61
CA TYR A 104 5.75 -17.30 -5.56
C TYR A 104 5.12 -18.70 -5.42
N ARG A 105 5.65 -19.69 -6.15
CA ARG A 105 5.15 -21.08 -6.13
C ARG A 105 6.25 -22.16 -6.04
N GLY A 106 7.50 -21.75 -5.87
CA GLY A 106 8.64 -22.66 -5.77
C GLY A 106 8.91 -23.16 -4.35
N ASP A 107 10.13 -23.64 -4.13
CA ASP A 107 10.61 -24.33 -2.93
C ASP A 107 11.70 -23.57 -2.15
N HIS A 108 11.94 -22.29 -2.46
CA HIS A 108 12.94 -21.46 -1.79
C HIS A 108 12.63 -21.36 -0.27
N PRO A 109 13.58 -21.70 0.63
CA PRO A 109 13.33 -21.81 2.07
C PRO A 109 12.73 -20.54 2.70
N LEU A 110 13.25 -19.36 2.34
CA LEU A 110 12.74 -18.07 2.83
C LEU A 110 11.24 -17.86 2.53
N TYR A 111 10.70 -18.49 1.48
CA TYR A 111 9.36 -18.21 0.94
C TYR A 111 8.38 -19.37 1.10
N ALA A 112 8.74 -20.39 1.88
CA ALA A 112 7.90 -21.55 2.16
C ALA A 112 6.54 -21.17 2.77
N GLY A 113 6.48 -20.09 3.56
CA GLY A 113 5.23 -19.64 4.19
C GLY A 113 4.19 -19.03 3.23
N ILE A 114 4.61 -18.55 2.05
CA ILE A 114 3.74 -17.92 1.05
C ILE A 114 3.60 -18.70 -0.26
N THR A 115 4.37 -19.78 -0.44
CA THR A 115 4.31 -20.59 -1.66
C THR A 115 2.91 -21.14 -1.91
N ARG A 116 2.40 -20.98 -3.13
CA ARG A 116 1.08 -21.47 -3.56
C ARG A 116 -0.08 -20.93 -2.70
N THR A 117 0.03 -19.67 -2.29
CA THR A 117 -1.05 -18.95 -1.60
C THR A 117 -1.52 -17.77 -2.46
N GLU A 118 -2.60 -17.12 -2.06
CA GLU A 118 -3.10 -15.86 -2.65
C GLU A 118 -2.35 -14.63 -2.10
N THR A 119 -1.32 -14.82 -1.27
CA THR A 119 -0.45 -13.72 -0.80
C THR A 119 0.65 -13.46 -1.83
N PRO A 120 0.67 -12.27 -2.47
CA PRO A 120 1.78 -11.89 -3.33
C PRO A 120 3.06 -11.72 -2.53
N ILE A 121 4.19 -12.03 -3.18
CA ILE A 121 5.52 -11.74 -2.65
C ILE A 121 5.89 -10.26 -2.85
N TYR A 122 5.36 -9.65 -3.92
CA TYR A 122 5.54 -8.24 -4.27
C TYR A 122 4.29 -7.66 -4.93
N VAL A 123 3.96 -6.42 -4.63
CA VAL A 123 2.92 -5.62 -5.29
C VAL A 123 3.55 -4.34 -5.79
N GLY A 124 3.11 -3.88 -6.96
CA GLY A 124 3.52 -2.58 -7.46
C GLY A 124 2.54 -1.98 -8.46
N LYS A 125 2.79 -0.72 -8.81
CA LYS A 125 2.12 -0.01 -9.90
C LYS A 125 3.05 0.27 -11.08
N ALA A 126 2.44 0.64 -12.19
CA ALA A 126 3.10 1.30 -13.31
C ALA A 126 2.25 2.51 -13.70
N ASP A 127 2.86 3.69 -13.67
CA ASP A 127 2.20 4.93 -14.09
C ASP A 127 2.15 5.04 -15.61
N PRO A 128 1.16 5.77 -16.16
CA PRO A 128 1.06 5.96 -17.60
C PRO A 128 2.25 6.75 -18.16
N ALA A 129 2.47 6.63 -19.47
CA ALA A 129 3.45 7.47 -20.18
C ALA A 129 3.09 8.95 -20.19
N ASN A 130 1.80 9.26 -19.98
CA ASN A 130 1.26 10.60 -19.86
C ASN A 130 0.25 10.60 -18.70
N ASP A 131 0.42 11.49 -17.73
CA ASP A 131 -0.44 11.60 -16.54
C ASP A 131 -1.89 11.97 -16.87
N ASP A 132 -2.13 12.58 -18.03
CA ASP A 132 -3.47 12.93 -18.52
C ASP A 132 -4.01 11.92 -19.55
N ALA A 133 -3.40 10.73 -19.65
CA ALA A 133 -3.84 9.70 -20.60
C ALA A 133 -5.30 9.30 -20.34
N SER A 134 -6.12 9.49 -21.37
CA SER A 134 -7.56 9.16 -21.39
C SER A 134 -7.84 7.78 -22.00
N THR A 135 -6.88 7.25 -22.76
CA THR A 135 -6.96 5.93 -23.38
C THR A 135 -5.81 5.02 -22.99
N VAL A 136 -6.05 3.71 -22.99
CA VAL A 136 -5.02 2.68 -22.73
C VAL A 136 -3.81 2.81 -23.66
N ARG A 137 -4.01 3.29 -24.90
CA ARG A 137 -2.92 3.50 -25.86
C ARG A 137 -2.02 4.67 -25.45
N GLU A 138 -2.60 5.77 -24.98
CA GLU A 138 -1.87 6.94 -24.46
C GLU A 138 -1.08 6.60 -23.19
N GLN A 139 -1.58 5.67 -22.37
CA GLN A 139 -0.85 5.17 -21.21
C GLN A 139 0.47 4.45 -21.58
N GLY A 140 0.61 3.99 -22.82
CA GLY A 140 1.79 3.23 -23.28
C GLY A 140 1.86 1.81 -22.70
N ALA A 141 2.90 1.05 -23.01
CA ALA A 141 3.08 -0.34 -22.54
C ALA A 141 3.71 -0.42 -21.13
N LYS A 142 3.37 0.52 -20.24
CA LYS A 142 4.06 0.75 -18.96
C LYS A 142 3.93 -0.40 -17.97
N LEU A 143 2.73 -0.95 -17.82
CA LEU A 143 2.48 -2.09 -16.93
C LEU A 143 3.27 -3.33 -17.34
N THR A 144 3.29 -3.62 -18.65
CA THR A 144 4.07 -4.74 -19.16
C THR A 144 5.57 -4.49 -19.01
N GLY A 145 6.04 -3.28 -19.31
CA GLY A 145 7.44 -2.89 -19.15
C GLY A 145 7.95 -3.16 -17.73
N ARG A 146 7.21 -2.70 -16.70
CA ARG A 146 7.56 -2.94 -15.30
C ARG A 146 7.62 -4.42 -14.92
N LEU A 147 6.66 -5.23 -15.39
CA LEU A 147 6.68 -6.68 -15.12
C LEU A 147 7.88 -7.38 -15.78
N LEU A 148 8.26 -6.96 -16.99
CA LEU A 148 9.44 -7.49 -17.69
C LEU A 148 10.75 -7.06 -17.01
N GLU A 149 10.83 -5.85 -16.46
CA GLU A 149 11.97 -5.41 -15.64
C GLU A 149 12.13 -6.28 -14.39
N HIS A 150 11.03 -6.59 -13.69
CA HIS A 150 11.07 -7.50 -12.53
C HIS A 150 11.44 -8.92 -12.93
N ALA A 151 10.91 -9.42 -14.04
CA ALA A 151 11.30 -10.71 -14.60
C ALA A 151 12.81 -10.74 -14.91
N GLY A 152 13.36 -9.68 -15.49
CA GLY A 152 14.78 -9.52 -15.77
C GLY A 152 15.65 -9.47 -14.51
N THR A 153 15.18 -8.80 -13.47
CA THR A 153 15.85 -8.75 -12.15
C THR A 153 15.95 -10.14 -11.53
N ILE A 154 14.83 -10.88 -11.50
CA ILE A 154 14.80 -12.26 -10.98
C ILE A 154 15.65 -13.19 -11.85
N ALA A 155 15.58 -13.06 -13.18
CA ALA A 155 16.40 -13.84 -14.10
C ALA A 155 17.89 -13.61 -13.86
N THR A 156 18.30 -12.36 -13.65
CA THR A 156 19.69 -11.99 -13.36
C THR A 156 20.18 -12.69 -12.09
N ALA A 157 19.42 -12.62 -10.99
CA ALA A 157 19.76 -13.35 -9.77
C ALA A 157 19.79 -14.88 -9.98
N ALA A 158 18.86 -15.44 -10.77
CA ALA A 158 18.83 -16.86 -11.09
C ALA A 158 20.10 -17.31 -11.85
N THR A 159 20.65 -16.48 -12.74
CA THR A 159 21.90 -16.81 -13.47
C THR A 159 23.12 -16.90 -12.55
N TYR A 160 23.09 -16.27 -11.38
CA TYR A 160 24.16 -16.31 -10.39
C TYR A 160 24.18 -17.61 -9.57
N SER A 161 23.22 -18.51 -9.79
CA SER A 161 23.12 -19.78 -9.06
C SER A 161 24.43 -20.60 -8.98
N PRO A 162 25.29 -20.68 -10.01
CA PRO A 162 26.53 -21.43 -9.93
C PRO A 162 27.60 -20.79 -9.03
N GLN A 163 27.44 -19.52 -8.67
CA GLN A 163 28.35 -18.76 -7.78
C GLN A 163 27.74 -18.53 -6.39
N LEU A 164 26.57 -19.10 -6.08
CA LEU A 164 25.93 -18.92 -4.79
C LEU A 164 26.74 -19.58 -3.67
N PRO A 165 26.90 -18.90 -2.52
CA PRO A 165 27.37 -19.54 -1.29
C PRO A 165 26.41 -20.64 -0.82
N ASP A 166 26.94 -21.67 -0.16
CA ASP A 166 26.18 -22.84 0.31
C ASP A 166 25.01 -22.53 1.26
N TYR A 167 25.05 -21.38 1.94
CA TYR A 167 24.00 -20.95 2.86
C TYR A 167 22.86 -20.17 2.19
N LEU A 168 22.95 -19.89 0.89
CA LEU A 168 21.89 -19.26 0.10
C LEU A 168 21.25 -20.27 -0.85
N SER A 169 20.01 -20.00 -1.24
CA SER A 169 19.23 -20.83 -2.16
C SER A 169 18.98 -20.09 -3.47
N PRO A 170 18.97 -20.78 -4.63
CA PRO A 170 18.79 -20.12 -5.91
C PRO A 170 17.33 -19.72 -6.16
N LEU A 171 17.13 -18.58 -6.82
CA LEU A 171 15.87 -18.23 -7.45
C LEU A 171 15.72 -18.89 -8.82
N LYS A 172 14.48 -19.13 -9.22
CA LYS A 172 14.10 -19.57 -10.57
C LYS A 172 12.95 -18.72 -11.07
N LEU A 173 13.10 -18.11 -12.24
CA LEU A 173 12.04 -17.27 -12.82
C LEU A 173 10.71 -18.04 -13.01
N ASP A 174 10.80 -19.35 -13.32
CA ASP A 174 9.62 -20.22 -13.51
C ASP A 174 8.78 -20.44 -12.24
N ASP A 175 9.32 -20.09 -11.08
CA ASP A 175 8.60 -20.14 -9.80
C ASP A 175 7.76 -18.89 -9.53
N PHE A 176 7.73 -17.93 -10.46
CA PHE A 176 7.00 -16.67 -10.31
C PHE A 176 5.81 -16.58 -11.27
N LEU A 177 4.67 -16.24 -10.68
CA LEU A 177 3.44 -15.89 -11.38
C LEU A 177 3.11 -14.41 -11.16
N CYS A 178 2.25 -13.83 -11.97
CA CYS A 178 1.71 -12.51 -11.71
C CYS A 178 0.23 -12.41 -12.08
N ARG A 179 -0.48 -11.52 -11.38
CA ARG A 179 -1.72 -10.91 -11.84
C ARG A 179 -1.40 -9.48 -12.25
N ARG A 180 -2.08 -8.98 -13.29
CA ARG A 180 -1.93 -7.62 -13.78
C ARG A 180 -3.30 -7.06 -14.16
N LEU A 181 -3.55 -5.81 -13.83
CA LEU A 181 -4.78 -5.12 -14.16
C LEU A 181 -4.45 -3.75 -14.75
N VAL A 182 -4.87 -3.53 -16.00
CA VAL A 182 -4.86 -2.21 -16.61
C VAL A 182 -6.03 -1.43 -16.03
N CYS A 183 -5.78 -0.23 -15.50
CA CYS A 183 -6.82 0.61 -14.91
C CYS A 183 -6.78 2.03 -15.47
N ALA A 184 -7.85 2.77 -15.22
CA ALA A 184 -7.90 4.20 -15.53
C ALA A 184 -6.83 4.94 -14.74
N THR A 185 -6.35 6.05 -15.31
CA THR A 185 -5.32 6.89 -14.70
C THR A 185 -5.75 7.34 -13.30
N ASN A 186 -4.78 7.40 -12.38
CA ASN A 186 -4.91 7.64 -10.93
C ASN A 186 -5.44 6.46 -10.09
N ALA A 187 -6.17 5.51 -10.67
CA ALA A 187 -6.68 4.36 -9.91
C ALA A 187 -5.54 3.45 -9.40
N GLN A 188 -4.41 3.41 -10.09
CA GLN A 188 -3.25 2.60 -9.71
C GLN A 188 -2.63 3.01 -8.38
N LEU A 189 -2.64 4.31 -8.07
CA LEU A 189 -2.00 4.88 -6.87
C LEU A 189 -2.69 4.38 -5.59
N VAL A 190 -4.01 4.30 -5.62
CA VAL A 190 -4.79 3.91 -4.46
C VAL A 190 -4.86 2.39 -4.32
N ALA A 191 -4.89 1.68 -5.45
CA ALA A 191 -4.91 0.22 -5.49
C ALA A 191 -3.61 -0.39 -4.93
N GLU A 192 -2.44 0.11 -5.34
CA GLU A 192 -1.15 -0.36 -4.82
C GLU A 192 -1.08 -0.24 -3.30
N LYS A 193 -1.38 0.95 -2.78
CA LYS A 193 -1.39 1.21 -1.33
C LYS A 193 -2.36 0.29 -0.59
N HIS A 194 -3.54 0.04 -1.14
CA HIS A 194 -4.51 -0.86 -0.53
C HIS A 194 -4.00 -2.30 -0.52
N LEU A 195 -3.52 -2.82 -1.65
CA LEU A 195 -2.97 -4.17 -1.76
C LEU A 195 -1.77 -4.40 -0.83
N ILE A 196 -0.86 -3.42 -0.70
CA ILE A 196 0.26 -3.50 0.24
C ILE A 196 -0.25 -3.61 1.68
N ARG A 197 -1.28 -2.84 2.07
CA ARG A 197 -1.87 -2.92 3.41
C ARG A 197 -2.65 -4.21 3.65
N THR A 198 -3.28 -4.77 2.63
CA THR A 198 -4.03 -6.03 2.73
C THR A 198 -3.09 -7.23 2.89
N PHE A 199 -2.02 -7.28 2.10
CA PHE A 199 -1.19 -8.49 1.99
C PHE A 199 0.15 -8.42 2.69
N TRP A 200 0.67 -7.22 2.97
CA TRP A 200 2.03 -6.98 3.44
C TRP A 200 3.09 -7.84 2.71
N PRO A 201 3.25 -7.64 1.38
CA PRO A 201 4.11 -8.50 0.57
C PRO A 201 5.58 -8.34 0.96
N ILE A 202 6.26 -9.44 1.28
CA ILE A 202 7.58 -9.42 1.94
C ILE A 202 8.71 -8.72 1.16
N TRP A 203 8.55 -8.50 -0.15
CA TRP A 203 9.52 -7.75 -0.97
C TRP A 203 9.24 -6.24 -1.07
N ASN A 204 8.08 -5.79 -0.60
CA ASN A 204 7.75 -4.36 -0.54
C ASN A 204 8.49 -3.68 0.61
N ALA A 205 9.01 -2.48 0.36
CA ALA A 205 9.79 -1.71 1.33
C ALA A 205 9.00 -1.42 2.63
N GLU A 206 7.70 -1.22 2.50
CA GLU A 206 6.74 -0.96 3.58
C GLU A 206 6.72 -2.08 4.62
N THR A 207 6.96 -3.34 4.22
CA THR A 207 7.02 -4.46 5.17
C THR A 207 8.26 -4.45 6.03
N LYS A 208 9.35 -3.82 5.57
CA LYS A 208 10.69 -3.88 6.16
C LYS A 208 11.27 -5.32 6.27
N ALA A 209 10.72 -6.29 5.52
CA ALA A 209 11.14 -7.69 5.60
C ALA A 209 12.32 -8.01 4.68
N CYS A 210 12.14 -7.86 3.36
CA CYS A 210 13.15 -8.20 2.35
C CYS A 210 13.08 -7.22 1.16
N TRP A 211 13.34 -5.94 1.41
CA TRP A 211 13.19 -4.88 0.40
C TRP A 211 14.35 -4.83 -0.61
N GLY A 212 14.15 -4.06 -1.69
CA GLY A 212 15.21 -3.71 -2.65
C GLY A 212 15.11 -4.38 -4.02
N MET A 213 14.10 -5.22 -4.26
CA MET A 213 13.86 -5.83 -5.57
C MET A 213 13.77 -4.78 -6.69
N SER A 214 13.00 -3.71 -6.47
CA SER A 214 12.75 -2.65 -7.46
C SER A 214 13.83 -1.56 -7.51
N LYS A 215 14.96 -1.74 -6.80
CA LYS A 215 16.06 -0.79 -6.83
C LYS A 215 16.81 -0.86 -8.17
N HIS A 216 17.00 0.29 -8.79
CA HIS A 216 17.91 0.45 -9.92
C HIS A 216 19.29 0.87 -9.41
N GLY A 217 20.35 0.43 -10.08
CA GLY A 217 21.71 0.81 -9.70
C GLY A 217 22.01 2.23 -10.14
N ASP A 218 22.16 3.16 -9.20
CA ASP A 218 22.69 4.49 -9.49
C ASP A 218 24.20 4.41 -9.80
N ALA A 219 24.70 5.41 -10.53
CA ALA A 219 26.12 5.51 -10.86
C ALA A 219 27.00 5.43 -9.60
N ALA A 220 28.20 4.84 -9.74
CA ALA A 220 29.14 4.46 -8.67
C ALA A 220 29.65 5.59 -7.73
N THR A 221 29.06 6.78 -7.77
CA THR A 221 29.46 7.99 -7.03
C THR A 221 28.61 8.30 -5.80
N THR A 222 27.48 7.62 -5.55
CA THR A 222 26.76 7.75 -4.26
C THR A 222 27.44 6.88 -3.21
N ARG A 223 28.47 7.45 -2.57
CA ARG A 223 29.12 6.92 -1.38
C ARG A 223 28.05 6.60 -0.32
N ALA A 224 28.06 5.36 0.20
CA ALA A 224 27.34 4.87 1.40
C ALA A 224 26.01 4.13 1.25
N ASN A 225 25.55 3.76 0.05
CA ASN A 225 24.37 2.89 -0.05
C ASN A 225 24.73 1.46 0.41
N LYS A 226 23.95 0.87 1.32
CA LYS A 226 24.12 -0.54 1.70
C LYS A 226 23.55 -1.46 0.62
N ARG A 227 24.04 -2.71 0.60
CA ARG A 227 23.45 -3.80 -0.19
C ARG A 227 22.07 -4.12 0.40
N SER A 228 21.03 -4.06 -0.43
CA SER A 228 19.65 -4.26 0.03
C SER A 228 19.44 -5.70 0.50
N PRO A 229 18.48 -5.98 1.41
CA PRO A 229 18.19 -7.33 1.85
C PRO A 229 17.88 -8.29 0.71
N TRP A 230 17.17 -7.82 -0.31
CA TRP A 230 16.88 -8.64 -1.49
C TRP A 230 18.18 -9.04 -2.21
N ASP A 231 19.14 -8.12 -2.38
CA ASP A 231 20.46 -8.43 -2.98
C ASP A 231 21.34 -9.32 -2.09
N VAL A 232 21.18 -9.24 -0.76
CA VAL A 232 21.92 -10.10 0.18
C VAL A 232 21.53 -11.55 0.00
N VAL A 233 20.22 -11.84 -0.10
CA VAL A 233 19.74 -13.23 -0.24
C VAL A 233 19.64 -13.69 -1.70
N HIS A 234 19.64 -12.76 -2.66
CA HIS A 234 19.58 -13.02 -4.10
C HIS A 234 20.67 -12.26 -4.87
N PRO A 235 21.96 -12.60 -4.68
CA PRO A 235 23.04 -11.95 -5.40
C PRO A 235 22.96 -12.22 -6.91
N GLY A 236 23.56 -11.32 -7.70
CA GLY A 236 23.67 -11.48 -9.15
C GLY A 236 23.59 -10.16 -9.92
N ARG A 237 22.99 -9.12 -9.35
CA ARG A 237 23.00 -7.78 -9.94
C ARG A 237 24.39 -7.18 -9.83
N ALA A 238 25.03 -6.86 -10.96
CA ALA A 238 26.42 -6.43 -11.02
C ALA A 238 26.77 -5.27 -10.07
N TRP A 239 25.89 -4.27 -9.96
CA TRP A 239 26.10 -3.12 -9.06
C TRP A 239 26.02 -3.50 -7.58
N ALA A 240 25.30 -4.56 -7.22
CA ALA A 240 25.15 -5.02 -5.84
C ALA A 240 26.27 -6.00 -5.41
N LEU A 241 27.03 -6.55 -6.37
CA LEU A 241 28.16 -7.45 -6.12
C LEU A 241 29.45 -6.72 -5.70
N ASP A 242 29.47 -5.39 -5.72
CA ASP A 242 30.64 -4.61 -5.31
C ASP A 242 30.99 -4.90 -3.83
N GLU A 243 32.22 -5.36 -3.59
CA GLU A 243 32.73 -5.73 -2.27
C GLU A 243 32.78 -4.55 -1.28
N ARG A 244 32.75 -3.32 -1.79
CA ARG A 244 32.72 -2.11 -0.96
C ARG A 244 31.35 -1.88 -0.31
N LEU A 245 30.31 -2.56 -0.78
CA LEU A 245 28.97 -2.46 -0.20
C LEU A 245 28.88 -3.27 1.08
N VAL A 246 28.38 -2.63 2.13
CA VAL A 246 28.04 -3.28 3.40
C VAL A 246 26.61 -3.81 3.31
N ASP A 247 26.36 -5.01 3.82
CA ASP A 247 25.01 -5.58 3.90
C ASP A 247 24.14 -4.78 4.86
N SER A 248 22.91 -4.47 4.44
CA SER A 248 21.96 -3.80 5.33
C SER A 248 21.45 -4.72 6.44
N LEU A 249 21.34 -6.03 6.15
CA LEU A 249 20.93 -7.09 7.04
C LEU A 249 21.65 -8.38 6.68
N THR A 250 21.88 -9.24 7.66
CA THR A 250 22.35 -10.62 7.45
C THR A 250 21.22 -11.52 6.93
N PRO A 251 21.53 -12.64 6.25
CA PRO A 251 20.51 -13.61 5.82
C PRO A 251 19.62 -14.11 6.96
N ALA A 252 20.16 -14.25 8.18
CA ALA A 252 19.42 -14.69 9.36
C ALA A 252 18.39 -13.63 9.81
N GLU A 253 18.79 -12.36 9.87
CA GLU A 253 17.87 -11.26 10.20
C GLU A 253 16.76 -11.12 9.16
N ILE A 254 17.08 -11.34 7.87
CA ILE A 254 16.09 -11.31 6.79
C ILE A 254 15.05 -12.43 6.97
N GLN A 255 15.52 -13.65 7.26
CA GLN A 255 14.64 -14.79 7.53
C GLN A 255 13.75 -14.53 8.76
N GLU A 256 14.29 -13.95 9.84
CA GLU A 256 13.54 -13.60 11.04
C GLU A 256 12.45 -12.58 10.74
N ARG A 257 12.76 -11.51 9.99
CA ARG A 257 11.79 -10.47 9.62
C ARG A 257 10.69 -11.00 8.69
N ILE A 258 11.03 -11.88 7.75
CA ILE A 258 10.05 -12.59 6.93
C ILE A 258 9.12 -13.41 7.83
N ASN A 259 9.67 -14.21 8.75
CA ASN A 259 8.87 -15.03 9.67
C ASN A 259 7.96 -14.20 10.56
N ALA A 260 8.47 -13.10 11.13
CA ALA A 260 7.69 -12.16 11.94
C ALA A 260 6.53 -11.55 11.14
N THR A 261 6.78 -11.20 9.88
CA THR A 261 5.74 -10.69 8.97
C THR A 261 4.65 -11.73 8.75
N LEU A 262 5.02 -12.97 8.41
CA LEU A 262 4.08 -14.05 8.14
C LEU A 262 3.35 -14.56 9.40
N GLN A 263 3.92 -14.36 10.58
CA GLN A 263 3.24 -14.63 11.85
C GLN A 263 2.15 -13.58 12.14
N LYS A 264 2.46 -12.29 11.92
CA LYS A 264 1.52 -11.20 12.18
C LYS A 264 0.46 -11.04 11.09
N VAL A 265 0.84 -11.33 9.84
CA VAL A 265 -0.03 -11.29 8.66
C VAL A 265 0.09 -12.64 7.94
N PRO A 266 -0.70 -13.65 8.36
CA PRO A 266 -0.66 -14.97 7.77
C PRO A 266 -1.01 -14.95 6.28
N ALA A 267 -0.36 -15.85 5.52
CA ALA A 267 -0.62 -15.99 4.11
C ALA A 267 -2.09 -16.37 3.85
N LYS A 268 -2.72 -15.66 2.91
CA LYS A 268 -4.11 -15.87 2.48
C LYS A 268 -4.13 -17.08 1.57
N ARG A 269 -4.73 -18.19 2.01
CA ARG A 269 -4.70 -19.47 1.26
C ARG A 269 -6.00 -19.78 0.51
N ASP A 270 -7.12 -19.34 1.06
CA ASP A 270 -8.44 -19.56 0.49
C ASP A 270 -8.88 -18.33 -0.29
N HIS A 271 -9.01 -18.49 -1.60
CA HIS A 271 -9.42 -17.41 -2.52
C HIS A 271 -10.85 -16.93 -2.24
N ALA A 272 -11.78 -17.83 -1.88
CA ALA A 272 -13.15 -17.45 -1.58
C ALA A 272 -13.21 -16.65 -0.27
N ALA A 273 -12.52 -17.12 0.78
CA ALA A 273 -12.45 -16.40 2.05
C ALA A 273 -11.79 -15.02 1.90
N LEU A 274 -10.76 -14.91 1.06
CA LEU A 274 -10.12 -13.63 0.75
C LEU A 274 -11.06 -12.66 0.04
N LEU A 275 -11.86 -13.13 -0.92
CA LEU A 275 -12.86 -12.30 -1.58
C LEU A 275 -13.94 -11.84 -0.60
N GLU A 276 -14.43 -12.74 0.27
CA GLU A 276 -15.38 -12.39 1.33
C GLU A 276 -14.81 -11.33 2.29
N GLU A 277 -13.55 -11.45 2.70
CA GLU A 277 -12.86 -10.44 3.52
C GLU A 277 -12.80 -9.07 2.85
N LEU A 278 -12.52 -9.02 1.54
CA LEU A 278 -12.53 -7.77 0.77
C LEU A 278 -13.94 -7.19 0.61
N LEU A 279 -14.95 -8.07 0.48
CA LEU A 279 -16.36 -7.68 0.39
C LEU A 279 -16.92 -7.16 1.73
N GLU A 280 -16.41 -7.64 2.86
CA GLU A 280 -16.76 -7.13 4.19
C GLU A 280 -16.52 -5.61 4.29
N GLY A 281 -15.47 -5.11 3.64
CA GLY A 281 -15.17 -3.68 3.57
C GLY A 281 -16.20 -2.83 2.83
N PHE A 282 -17.17 -3.44 2.13
CA PHE A 282 -18.30 -2.73 1.51
C PHE A 282 -19.59 -2.79 2.34
N ARG A 283 -19.63 -3.58 3.42
CA ARG A 283 -20.80 -3.67 4.28
C ARG A 283 -21.00 -2.35 5.03
N GLN A 284 -22.25 -1.91 5.08
CA GLN A 284 -22.66 -0.68 5.77
C GLN A 284 -23.05 -0.92 7.23
N GLU A 285 -22.85 -2.16 7.72
CA GLU A 285 -23.17 -2.60 9.07
C GLU A 285 -21.87 -2.96 9.81
N GLY A 286 -21.41 -2.12 10.74
CA GLY A 286 -20.28 -2.44 11.63
C GLY A 286 -19.15 -1.39 11.68
N PRO A 287 -18.32 -1.42 12.74
CA PRO A 287 -17.30 -0.40 12.96
C PRO A 287 -16.23 -0.43 11.85
N PRO A 288 -15.58 0.70 11.56
CA PRO A 288 -14.59 0.78 10.50
C PRO A 288 -13.49 -0.25 10.73
N LEU A 289 -13.18 -1.05 9.71
CA LEU A 289 -11.97 -1.86 9.68
C LEU A 289 -10.79 -0.92 9.96
N THR A 290 -10.16 -1.06 11.12
CA THR A 290 -8.87 -0.45 11.41
C THR A 290 -7.86 -1.14 10.51
N GLU A 291 -7.60 -0.55 9.34
CA GLU A 291 -6.49 -0.95 8.50
C GLU A 291 -5.22 -0.82 9.36
N PRO A 292 -4.41 -1.88 9.53
CA PRO A 292 -3.16 -1.75 10.27
C PRO A 292 -2.26 -0.77 9.51
N GLU A 293 -2.03 0.41 10.10
CA GLU A 293 -1.07 1.39 9.56
C GLU A 293 0.38 1.04 9.94
N VAL A 294 0.55 0.17 10.94
CA VAL A 294 1.86 -0.19 11.49
C VAL A 294 2.47 -1.37 10.72
N PRO A 295 3.72 -1.26 10.23
CA PRO A 295 4.45 -2.36 9.61
C PRO A 295 4.41 -3.66 10.43
N PRO A 296 4.38 -4.84 9.78
CA PRO A 296 4.32 -6.11 10.47
C PRO A 296 5.52 -6.33 11.38
N VAL A 297 6.71 -5.95 10.91
CA VAL A 297 7.97 -6.05 11.63
C VAL A 297 8.08 -5.03 12.79
N GLY A 298 7.14 -4.08 12.90
CA GLY A 298 7.09 -3.07 13.97
C GLY A 298 7.70 -1.72 13.59
N GLU A 299 7.32 -0.66 14.33
CA GLU A 299 7.79 0.70 14.06
C GLU A 299 9.25 0.91 14.47
N ASN A 300 9.66 0.32 15.60
CA ASN A 300 11.00 0.47 16.17
C ASN A 300 12.10 -0.27 15.39
N VAL A 301 11.73 -1.07 14.39
CA VAL A 301 12.71 -1.78 13.55
C VAL A 301 13.21 -0.85 12.44
N VAL A 302 14.54 -0.74 12.35
CA VAL A 302 15.23 0.00 11.29
C VAL A 302 14.80 -0.58 9.94
N GLY A 303 14.08 0.25 9.18
CA GLY A 303 13.63 -0.05 7.82
C GLY A 303 14.62 0.45 6.77
N PRO A 304 14.26 0.34 5.49
CA PRO A 304 15.07 0.92 4.42
C PRO A 304 15.26 2.43 4.63
N GLU A 305 16.49 2.91 4.48
CA GLU A 305 16.75 4.33 4.21
C GLU A 305 16.17 4.74 2.84
N LEU A 306 16.02 6.05 2.58
CA LEU A 306 15.43 6.55 1.32
C LEU A 306 16.16 6.02 0.06
N ASN A 307 17.47 5.86 0.15
CA ASN A 307 18.35 5.30 -0.89
C ASN A 307 18.33 3.75 -0.98
N GLU A 308 17.68 3.08 -0.04
CA GLU A 308 17.52 1.62 0.02
C GLU A 308 16.12 1.17 -0.38
N ALA A 309 15.11 2.03 -0.21
CA ALA A 309 13.69 1.70 -0.39
C ALA A 309 13.27 1.39 -1.84
N GLY A 310 14.05 1.77 -2.85
CA GLY A 310 13.83 1.42 -4.26
C GLY A 310 12.43 1.77 -4.76
N GLY A 311 12.24 3.02 -5.17
CA GLY A 311 11.01 3.50 -5.79
C GLY A 311 10.65 4.92 -5.37
N VAL A 312 11.29 5.92 -5.98
CA VAL A 312 10.71 7.00 -6.80
C VAL A 312 11.90 7.61 -7.56
N ASP A 313 11.85 7.56 -8.89
CA ASP A 313 12.46 8.52 -9.82
C ASP A 313 11.83 8.22 -11.19
N ASP A 314 10.55 8.59 -11.32
CA ASP A 314 10.03 8.94 -12.62
C ASP A 314 10.53 10.37 -12.89
N VAL A 315 11.61 10.47 -13.67
CA VAL A 315 11.96 11.67 -14.43
C VAL A 315 11.68 11.38 -15.90
#